data_AF-A0A8J5XFA9-F1
#
_entry.id   AF-A0A8J5XFA9-F1
#
_cell.length_a   1.000
_cell.length_b   1.000
_cell.length_c   1.000
_cell.angle_alpha   90.00
_cell.angle_beta   90.00
_cell.angle_gamma   90.00
#
_symmetry.space_group_name_H-M   'P 1'
#
loop_
_entity.id
_entity.type
_entity.pdbx_description
1 polymer ?
#
loop_
_entity_poly.entity_id
_entity_poly.type
_entity_poly.pdbx_seq_one_letter_code
_entity_poly.pdbx_strand_id
1 'polypeptide(L)'
;MSAAKLLARKRARQTESVAAEPVPAIRKAPPSRRAKVLALISHGSTTKFTALMEDWVALLPHVRKDCKLEQKDRVDTIAEVAELAGCNRALFFEVRKHTDLYLWAGAVPSGPTVKFHVQAVHSMDELSLTGNCLRGSRGIVSFDSAFGGTAPSHLLLVRQVLTGIFAVPEGHPKSKPFVDHVHSFALDRLGKIHYRHYQIVNAQDGADGGRRSQAGQMLVEVGPRCSLTVMRIFDGPFGGPTLYANSGFVSPNHVRAEVRRRTGERYAKKITARAAMRKRHAGADRRLPRDELADVFREEPDEHMEGLDE
;
A
#
# COMPACT_ATOMS: atom_id res chain seq x y z
N MET A 1 0.02 68.93 28.95
CA MET A 1 -0.67 67.61 28.89
C MET A 1 0.37 66.53 28.67
N SER A 2 0.46 65.56 29.57
CA SER A 2 1.57 64.58 29.67
C SER A 2 1.73 63.66 28.44
N ALA A 3 2.99 63.35 28.10
CA ALA A 3 3.40 62.44 27.02
C ALA A 3 2.71 61.05 27.06
N ALA A 4 2.26 60.62 28.24
CA ALA A 4 1.47 59.40 28.41
C ALA A 4 0.11 59.43 27.67
N LYS A 5 -0.56 60.60 27.60
CA LYS A 5 -1.81 60.76 26.85
C LYS A 5 -1.60 60.74 25.34
N LEU A 6 -0.42 61.16 24.87
CA LEU A 6 -0.08 61.12 23.44
C LEU A 6 0.23 59.68 22.98
N LEU A 7 0.94 58.90 23.81
CA LEU A 7 1.22 57.49 23.56
C LEU A 7 -0.03 56.60 23.66
N ALA A 8 -0.94 56.89 24.59
CA ALA A 8 -2.23 56.22 24.67
C ALA A 8 -3.12 56.52 23.44
N ARG A 9 -3.14 57.77 22.96
CA ARG A 9 -3.79 58.13 21.68
C ARG A 9 -3.13 57.48 20.46
N LYS A 10 -1.81 57.32 20.45
CA LYS A 10 -1.07 56.67 19.35
C LYS A 10 -1.30 55.15 19.32
N ARG A 11 -1.43 54.51 20.49
CA ARG A 11 -1.84 53.09 20.60
C ARG A 11 -3.32 52.88 20.26
N ALA A 12 -4.21 53.80 20.67
CA ALA A 12 -5.63 53.73 20.33
C ALA A 12 -5.92 53.98 18.83
N ARG A 13 -5.10 54.81 18.15
CA ARG A 13 -5.19 55.01 16.69
C ARG A 13 -4.62 53.87 15.86
N GLN A 14 -3.81 52.98 16.43
CA GLN A 14 -3.32 51.78 15.73
C GLN A 14 -4.27 50.58 15.84
N THR A 15 -5.35 50.71 16.62
CA THR A 15 -6.37 49.66 16.83
C THR A 15 -7.66 49.87 16.04
N GLU A 16 -7.73 50.88 15.17
CA GLU A 16 -8.89 51.08 14.28
C GLU A 16 -8.61 50.60 12.85
N SER A 17 -9.45 49.66 12.43
CA SER A 17 -9.70 49.16 11.07
C SER A 17 -8.56 48.47 10.32
N VAL A 18 -8.21 47.25 10.72
CA VAL A 18 -8.04 46.20 9.71
C VAL A 18 -9.45 45.67 9.45
N ALA A 19 -10.14 46.30 8.50
CA ALA A 19 -11.38 45.75 7.97
C ALA A 19 -11.07 44.32 7.53
N ALA A 20 -11.69 43.34 8.18
CA ALA A 20 -11.64 41.97 7.73
C ALA A 20 -12.14 41.97 6.29
N GLU A 21 -11.24 41.74 5.33
CA GLU A 21 -11.64 41.51 3.97
C GLU A 21 -12.72 40.41 4.00
N PRO A 22 -13.87 40.62 3.33
CA PRO A 22 -14.89 39.60 3.29
C PRO A 22 -14.24 38.34 2.73
N VAL A 23 -14.16 37.29 3.56
CA VAL A 23 -13.76 35.95 3.14
C VAL A 23 -14.49 35.70 1.82
N PRO A 24 -13.78 35.52 0.70
CA PRO A 24 -14.42 35.46 -0.60
C PRO A 24 -15.47 34.37 -0.51
N ALA A 25 -16.74 34.75 -0.69
CA ALA A 25 -17.85 33.81 -0.68
C ALA A 25 -17.45 32.67 -1.62
N ILE A 26 -17.28 31.48 -1.05
CA ILE A 26 -16.94 30.28 -1.81
C ILE A 26 -18.02 30.18 -2.87
N ARG A 27 -17.67 30.52 -4.12
CA ARG A 27 -18.57 30.42 -5.25
C ARG A 27 -19.01 28.96 -5.24
N LYS A 28 -20.27 28.69 -4.90
CA LYS A 28 -20.84 27.34 -5.00
C LYS A 28 -20.57 26.90 -6.41
N ALA A 29 -19.62 25.98 -6.58
CA ALA A 29 -19.35 25.40 -7.88
C ALA A 29 -20.71 24.86 -8.38
N PRO A 30 -21.05 25.08 -9.67
CA PRO A 30 -22.24 24.43 -10.23
C PRO A 30 -22.15 22.95 -9.90
N PRO A 31 -23.23 22.27 -9.44
CA PRO A 31 -23.17 20.94 -8.82
C PRO A 31 -22.30 20.01 -9.66
N SER A 32 -21.01 19.91 -9.29
CA SER A 32 -20.02 19.50 -10.26
C SER A 32 -19.91 17.99 -10.17
N ARG A 33 -20.58 17.37 -11.15
CA ARG A 33 -20.42 16.00 -11.63
C ARG A 33 -20.85 14.93 -10.62
N ARG A 34 -21.86 14.17 -11.04
CA ARG A 34 -22.25 12.85 -10.53
C ARG A 34 -21.08 11.87 -10.65
N ALA A 35 -19.99 12.11 -9.92
CA ALA A 35 -18.82 11.27 -9.95
C ALA A 35 -19.16 9.97 -9.24
N LYS A 36 -19.15 8.88 -10.00
CA LYS A 36 -19.45 7.53 -9.53
C LYS A 36 -18.25 6.67 -9.88
N VAL A 37 -17.77 5.95 -8.90
CA VAL A 37 -16.61 5.08 -9.05
C VAL A 37 -17.12 3.63 -9.08
N LEU A 38 -16.77 2.87 -10.10
CA LEU A 38 -16.99 1.43 -10.12
C LEU A 38 -15.88 0.73 -9.33
N ALA A 39 -16.20 -0.23 -8.47
CA ALA A 39 -15.23 -1.10 -7.82
C ALA A 39 -15.46 -2.56 -8.22
N LEU A 40 -14.43 -3.16 -8.83
CA LEU A 40 -14.40 -4.54 -9.29
C LEU A 40 -13.23 -5.28 -8.64
N ILE A 41 -13.38 -6.58 -8.45
CA ILE A 41 -12.31 -7.46 -7.99
C ILE A 41 -12.25 -8.69 -8.87
N SER A 42 -11.03 -9.18 -9.16
CA SER A 42 -10.85 -10.38 -9.97
C SER A 42 -11.31 -11.64 -9.22
N HIS A 43 -11.76 -12.63 -9.98
CA HIS A 43 -12.02 -13.97 -9.47
C HIS A 43 -10.76 -14.60 -8.85
N GLY A 44 -10.95 -15.36 -7.77
CA GLY A 44 -9.84 -15.90 -6.97
C GLY A 44 -9.24 -14.91 -5.97
N SER A 45 -9.98 -13.87 -5.59
CA SER A 45 -9.57 -12.96 -4.52
C SER A 45 -9.52 -13.65 -3.15
N THR A 46 -8.48 -13.36 -2.37
CA THR A 46 -8.36 -13.79 -0.97
C THR A 46 -9.27 -12.94 -0.08
N THR A 47 -9.68 -13.46 1.08
CA THR A 47 -10.47 -12.72 2.09
C THR A 47 -9.83 -11.38 2.43
N LYS A 48 -8.50 -11.34 2.60
CA LYS A 48 -7.72 -10.14 2.89
C LYS A 48 -7.89 -9.02 1.83
N PHE A 49 -7.84 -9.36 0.55
CA PHE A 49 -8.00 -8.38 -0.54
C PHE A 49 -9.45 -7.96 -0.73
N THR A 50 -10.38 -8.88 -0.47
CA THR A 50 -11.82 -8.59 -0.52
C THR A 50 -12.19 -7.62 0.60
N ALA A 51 -11.69 -7.84 1.82
CA ALA A 51 -11.86 -6.94 2.96
C ALA A 51 -11.32 -5.52 2.66
N LEU A 52 -10.13 -5.38 2.06
CA LEU A 52 -9.60 -4.07 1.66
C LEU A 52 -10.54 -3.31 0.69
N MET A 53 -11.09 -4.00 -0.31
CA MET A 53 -12.03 -3.40 -1.24
C MET A 53 -13.33 -3.01 -0.52
N GLU A 54 -13.85 -3.87 0.35
CA GLU A 54 -15.08 -3.60 1.12
C GLU A 54 -14.90 -2.43 2.09
N ASP A 55 -13.72 -2.31 2.70
CA ASP A 55 -13.31 -1.19 3.52
C ASP A 55 -13.38 0.13 2.73
N TRP A 56 -12.80 0.17 1.52
CA TRP A 56 -12.88 1.37 0.67
C TRP A 56 -14.31 1.66 0.18
N VAL A 57 -15.10 0.65 -0.14
CA VAL A 57 -16.52 0.82 -0.52
C VAL A 57 -17.34 1.38 0.65
N ALA A 58 -17.03 0.98 1.89
CA ALA A 58 -17.71 1.48 3.09
C ALA A 58 -17.34 2.94 3.40
N LEU A 59 -16.10 3.35 3.11
CA LEU A 59 -15.62 4.71 3.31
C LEU A 59 -16.12 5.67 2.22
N LEU A 60 -16.21 5.20 0.96
CA LEU A 60 -16.50 6.04 -0.20
C LEU A 60 -17.96 5.83 -0.68
N PRO A 61 -18.91 6.73 -0.35
CA PRO A 61 -20.34 6.52 -0.60
C PRO A 61 -20.73 6.53 -2.07
N HIS A 62 -19.90 7.12 -2.94
CA HIS A 62 -20.08 7.18 -4.39
C HIS A 62 -19.44 6.00 -5.14
N VAL A 63 -18.84 5.05 -4.42
CA VAL A 63 -18.34 3.81 -4.99
C VAL A 63 -19.48 2.80 -5.10
N ARG A 64 -19.66 2.24 -6.30
CA ARG A 64 -20.55 1.12 -6.58
C ARG A 64 -19.71 -0.15 -6.74
N LYS A 65 -19.89 -1.11 -5.85
CA LYS A 65 -19.35 -2.47 -5.99
C LYS A 65 -20.15 -3.23 -7.06
N ASP A 66 -19.46 -3.99 -7.91
CA ASP A 66 -20.09 -4.90 -8.87
C ASP A 66 -19.65 -6.36 -8.64
N CYS A 67 -20.11 -7.26 -9.51
CA CYS A 67 -19.70 -8.66 -9.54
C CYS A 67 -18.19 -8.83 -9.79
N LYS A 68 -17.68 -10.02 -9.45
CA LYS A 68 -16.27 -10.35 -9.68
C LYS A 68 -16.03 -10.56 -11.16
N LEU A 69 -14.93 -10.01 -11.68
CA LEU A 69 -14.52 -10.19 -13.07
C LEU A 69 -13.73 -11.51 -13.21
N GLU A 70 -14.01 -12.31 -14.22
CA GLU A 70 -13.31 -13.58 -14.43
C GLU A 70 -11.89 -13.35 -14.93
N GLN A 71 -10.98 -14.29 -14.64
CA GLN A 71 -9.56 -14.15 -15.05
C GLN A 71 -9.37 -14.22 -16.58
N LYS A 72 -10.34 -14.77 -17.32
CA LYS A 72 -10.34 -14.84 -18.78
C LYS A 72 -10.76 -13.53 -19.42
N ASP A 73 -11.46 -12.68 -18.68
CA ASP A 73 -12.00 -11.44 -19.22
C ASP A 73 -10.87 -10.46 -19.47
N ARG A 74 -11.03 -9.67 -20.53
CA ARG A 74 -10.07 -8.64 -20.88
C ARG A 74 -10.24 -7.45 -19.93
N VAL A 75 -9.14 -6.81 -19.58
CA VAL A 75 -9.15 -5.61 -18.72
C VAL A 75 -9.91 -4.45 -19.39
N ASP A 76 -9.95 -4.44 -20.74
CA ASP A 76 -10.70 -3.46 -21.54
C ASP A 76 -12.21 -3.49 -21.25
N THR A 77 -12.78 -4.66 -20.93
CA THR A 77 -14.21 -4.83 -20.61
C THR A 77 -14.64 -4.02 -19.38
N ILE A 78 -13.70 -3.64 -18.51
CA ILE A 78 -13.98 -2.80 -17.33
C ILE A 78 -14.48 -1.42 -17.74
N ALA A 79 -13.99 -0.88 -18.85
CA ALA A 79 -14.44 0.41 -19.36
C ALA A 79 -15.93 0.35 -19.76
N GLU A 80 -16.32 -0.72 -20.47
CA GLU A 80 -17.70 -0.97 -20.89
C GLU A 80 -18.63 -1.16 -19.68
N VAL A 81 -18.22 -1.96 -18.70
CA VAL A 81 -19.00 -2.17 -17.46
C VAL A 81 -19.17 -0.86 -16.69
N ALA A 82 -18.11 -0.04 -16.61
CA ALA A 82 -18.18 1.27 -15.97
C ALA A 82 -19.12 2.23 -16.72
N GLU A 83 -19.12 2.22 -18.05
CA GLU A 83 -20.01 3.03 -18.86
C GLU A 83 -21.48 2.60 -18.72
N LEU A 84 -21.76 1.29 -18.77
CA LEU A 84 -23.09 0.73 -18.51
C LEU A 84 -23.59 1.05 -17.09
N ALA A 85 -22.69 1.07 -16.11
CA ALA A 85 -23.00 1.46 -14.74
C ALA A 85 -23.13 2.98 -14.55
N GLY A 86 -22.86 3.79 -15.57
CA GLY A 86 -22.84 5.26 -15.52
C GLY A 86 -21.76 5.80 -14.58
N CYS A 87 -20.63 5.10 -14.47
CA CYS A 87 -19.48 5.46 -13.65
C CYS A 87 -18.42 6.18 -14.50
N ASN A 88 -17.88 7.28 -13.98
CA ASN A 88 -16.85 8.07 -14.66
C ASN A 88 -15.43 7.66 -14.26
N ARG A 89 -15.31 6.76 -13.28
CA ARG A 89 -14.05 6.23 -12.76
C ARG A 89 -14.23 4.78 -12.39
N ALA A 90 -13.13 4.04 -12.38
CA ALA A 90 -13.15 2.66 -11.95
C ALA A 90 -11.88 2.28 -11.16
N LEU A 91 -12.08 1.38 -10.22
CA LEU A 91 -11.10 0.69 -9.42
C LEU A 91 -11.22 -0.80 -9.72
N PHE A 92 -10.14 -1.43 -10.15
CA PHE A 92 -10.10 -2.87 -10.36
C PHE A 92 -8.95 -3.51 -9.58
N PHE A 93 -9.32 -4.40 -8.67
CA PHE A 93 -8.42 -5.18 -7.83
C PHE A 93 -8.08 -6.49 -8.54
N GLU A 94 -6.94 -6.51 -9.23
CA GLU A 94 -6.44 -7.68 -9.95
C GLU A 94 -5.56 -8.53 -9.01
N VAL A 95 -6.08 -9.69 -8.63
CA VAL A 95 -5.36 -10.68 -7.81
C VAL A 95 -4.73 -11.72 -8.73
N ARG A 96 -3.41 -11.89 -8.60
CA ARG A 96 -2.67 -12.94 -9.33
C ARG A 96 -2.11 -13.97 -8.36
N LYS A 97 -2.20 -15.24 -8.75
CA LYS A 97 -1.69 -16.39 -7.97
C LYS A 97 -2.16 -16.39 -6.50
N HIS A 98 -3.34 -15.83 -6.23
CA HIS A 98 -3.92 -15.65 -4.88
C HIS A 98 -3.01 -14.96 -3.85
N THR A 99 -1.93 -14.31 -4.29
CA THR A 99 -0.85 -13.81 -3.43
C THR A 99 -0.48 -12.37 -3.72
N ASP A 100 -0.46 -11.99 -5.00
CA ASP A 100 -0.09 -10.63 -5.42
C ASP A 100 -1.35 -9.83 -5.76
N LEU A 101 -1.43 -8.59 -5.25
CA LEU A 101 -2.50 -7.66 -5.57
C LEU A 101 -1.99 -6.52 -6.43
N TYR A 102 -2.67 -6.29 -7.54
CA TYR A 102 -2.50 -5.14 -8.41
C TYR A 102 -3.77 -4.31 -8.40
N LEU A 103 -3.63 -2.98 -8.36
CA LEU A 103 -4.75 -2.06 -8.39
C LEU A 103 -4.69 -1.26 -9.68
N TRP A 104 -5.76 -1.30 -10.45
CA TRP A 104 -5.97 -0.41 -11.58
C TRP A 104 -6.92 0.70 -11.14
N ALA A 105 -6.50 1.94 -11.31
CA ALA A 105 -7.29 3.11 -10.98
C ALA A 105 -7.28 4.06 -12.17
N GLY A 106 -8.45 4.37 -12.72
CA GLY A 106 -8.53 5.15 -13.94
C GLY A 106 -9.82 5.93 -14.10
N ALA A 107 -9.78 6.87 -15.03
CA ALA A 107 -10.96 7.56 -15.52
C ALA A 107 -11.55 6.82 -16.72
N VAL A 108 -12.87 6.79 -16.82
CA VAL A 108 -13.62 6.17 -17.92
C VAL A 108 -14.53 7.26 -18.52
N PRO A 109 -14.67 7.35 -19.86
CA PRO A 109 -14.13 6.46 -20.90
C PRO A 109 -12.75 6.87 -21.44
N SER A 110 -12.25 8.06 -21.13
CA SER A 110 -11.07 8.59 -21.84
C SER A 110 -9.71 8.15 -21.26
N GLY A 111 -9.64 7.57 -20.07
CA GLY A 111 -8.38 7.47 -19.32
C GLY A 111 -7.99 8.80 -18.66
N PRO A 112 -6.81 8.89 -18.01
CA PRO A 112 -5.74 7.89 -17.95
C PRO A 112 -6.00 6.80 -16.90
N THR A 113 -5.22 5.72 -16.99
CA THR A 113 -5.28 4.61 -16.03
C THR A 113 -3.91 4.34 -15.41
N VAL A 114 -3.85 4.24 -14.09
CA VAL A 114 -2.64 3.89 -13.36
C VAL A 114 -2.74 2.49 -12.82
N LYS A 115 -1.71 1.68 -13.08
CA LYS A 115 -1.53 0.36 -12.48
C LYS A 115 -0.55 0.45 -11.32
N PHE A 116 -1.01 0.07 -10.14
CA PHE A 116 -0.23 -0.04 -8.92
C PHE A 116 0.00 -1.50 -8.56
N HIS A 117 1.15 -1.76 -7.94
CA HIS A 117 1.38 -2.95 -7.13
C HIS A 117 1.07 -2.61 -5.68
N VAL A 118 0.18 -3.39 -5.06
CA VAL A 118 -0.27 -3.15 -3.69
C VAL A 118 0.47 -4.10 -2.74
N GLN A 119 1.13 -3.54 -1.75
CA GLN A 119 1.86 -4.25 -0.69
C GLN A 119 1.35 -3.84 0.69
N ALA A 120 1.71 -4.61 1.71
CA ALA A 120 1.40 -4.31 3.12
C ALA A 120 -0.08 -3.95 3.35
N VAL A 121 -0.98 -4.72 2.72
CA VAL A 121 -2.43 -4.59 2.92
C VAL A 121 -2.75 -5.00 4.35
N HIS A 122 -3.54 -4.20 5.05
CA HIS A 122 -4.15 -4.55 6.33
C HIS A 122 -5.56 -3.96 6.32
N SER A 123 -6.58 -4.79 6.51
CA SER A 123 -7.98 -4.34 6.59
C SER A 123 -8.24 -3.62 7.91
N MET A 124 -9.37 -2.90 8.00
CA MET A 124 -9.81 -2.27 9.25
C MET A 124 -10.00 -3.31 10.37
N ASP A 125 -10.53 -4.50 10.05
CA ASP A 125 -10.80 -5.57 11.01
C ASP A 125 -9.51 -6.27 11.53
N GLU A 126 -8.46 -6.34 10.71
CA GLU A 126 -7.16 -6.92 11.11
C GLU A 126 -6.40 -6.00 12.06
N LEU A 127 -6.71 -4.71 12.03
CA LEU A 127 -6.02 -3.66 12.77
C LEU A 127 -6.77 -3.33 14.07
N SER A 128 -6.14 -3.55 15.22
CA SER A 128 -6.65 -3.12 16.53
C SER A 128 -6.47 -1.62 16.76
N LEU A 129 -7.00 -0.81 15.83
CA LEU A 129 -6.95 0.64 15.89
C LEU A 129 -8.17 1.21 16.63
N THR A 130 -7.98 2.35 17.29
CA THR A 130 -8.99 2.96 18.16
C THR A 130 -9.87 3.98 17.46
N GLY A 131 -9.53 4.39 16.24
CA GLY A 131 -10.28 5.39 15.49
C GLY A 131 -11.59 4.82 14.94
N ASN A 132 -12.61 5.67 14.85
CA ASN A 132 -13.89 5.38 14.20
C ASN A 132 -14.27 6.54 13.29
N CYS A 133 -15.03 6.31 12.23
CA CYS A 133 -15.51 7.40 11.41
C CYS A 133 -16.93 7.18 10.90
N LEU A 134 -17.65 8.28 10.69
CA LEU A 134 -18.94 8.29 10.04
C LEU A 134 -18.84 7.74 8.61
N ARG A 135 -19.40 6.56 8.37
CA ARG A 135 -19.57 6.02 7.02
C ARG A 135 -20.35 7.00 6.14
N GLY A 136 -19.81 7.26 4.96
CA GLY A 136 -20.37 8.20 3.98
C GLY A 136 -20.13 9.67 4.28
N SER A 137 -19.32 10.03 5.29
CA SER A 137 -18.87 11.42 5.46
C SER A 137 -17.90 11.83 4.33
N ARG A 138 -17.77 13.13 4.10
CA ARG A 138 -16.89 13.65 3.05
C ARG A 138 -15.47 13.77 3.58
N GLY A 139 -14.66 12.74 3.37
CA GLY A 139 -13.27 12.70 3.80
C GLY A 139 -12.40 13.75 3.09
N ILE A 140 -11.44 14.32 3.81
CA ILE A 140 -10.38 15.16 3.23
C ILE A 140 -9.37 14.25 2.56
N VAL A 141 -8.93 14.58 1.34
CA VAL A 141 -7.82 13.89 0.69
C VAL A 141 -6.55 14.72 0.85
N SER A 142 -5.62 14.21 1.65
CA SER A 142 -4.32 14.81 1.92
C SER A 142 -3.22 14.10 1.12
N PHE A 143 -2.38 14.89 0.45
CA PHE A 143 -1.20 14.40 -0.25
C PHE A 143 0.03 15.05 0.35
N ASP A 144 1.11 14.28 0.44
CA ASP A 144 2.43 14.82 0.77
C ASP A 144 2.89 15.88 -0.25
N SER A 145 3.72 16.79 0.23
CA SER A 145 4.44 17.83 -0.53
C SER A 145 5.13 17.29 -1.79
N ALA A 146 5.56 16.02 -1.77
CA ALA A 146 6.16 15.33 -2.92
C ALA A 146 5.21 15.18 -4.12
N PHE A 147 3.90 15.36 -3.96
CA PHE A 147 2.90 15.40 -5.03
C PHE A 147 2.49 16.83 -5.43
N GLY A 148 3.25 17.84 -4.97
CA GLY A 148 3.05 19.26 -5.26
C GLY A 148 3.54 19.70 -6.64
N GLY A 149 3.54 21.02 -6.90
CA GLY A 149 3.79 21.58 -8.24
C GLY A 149 5.17 21.27 -8.85
N THR A 150 6.19 21.01 -8.03
CA THR A 150 7.54 20.62 -8.48
C THR A 150 7.69 19.10 -8.65
N ALA A 151 6.62 18.33 -8.44
CA ALA A 151 6.67 16.88 -8.56
C ALA A 151 6.86 16.43 -10.01
N PRO A 152 7.50 15.27 -10.24
CA PRO A 152 7.48 14.61 -11.54
C PRO A 152 6.06 14.49 -12.11
N SER A 153 5.91 14.71 -13.42
CA SER A 153 4.61 14.73 -14.11
C SER A 153 3.74 13.49 -13.84
N HIS A 154 4.37 12.32 -13.70
CA HIS A 154 3.67 11.07 -13.39
C HIS A 154 3.03 11.09 -11.99
N LEU A 155 3.62 11.74 -10.99
CA LEU A 155 3.05 11.86 -9.64
C LEU A 155 1.88 12.86 -9.60
N LEU A 156 1.96 13.94 -10.38
CA LEU A 156 0.83 14.87 -10.55
C LEU A 156 -0.39 14.16 -11.13
N LEU A 157 -0.17 13.30 -12.13
CA LEU A 157 -1.24 12.50 -12.72
C LEU A 157 -1.83 11.50 -11.73
N VAL A 158 -0.97 10.80 -10.97
CA VAL A 158 -1.38 9.89 -9.89
C VAL A 158 -2.22 10.63 -8.85
N ARG A 159 -1.78 11.80 -8.40
CA ARG A 159 -2.53 12.67 -7.48
C ARG A 159 -3.89 13.02 -8.04
N GLN A 160 -3.98 13.40 -9.32
CA GLN A 160 -5.25 13.77 -9.96
C GLN A 160 -6.22 12.60 -10.05
N VAL A 161 -5.73 11.41 -10.42
CA VAL A 161 -6.54 10.17 -10.50
C VAL A 161 -7.04 9.78 -9.11
N LEU A 162 -6.16 9.74 -8.11
CA LEU A 162 -6.52 9.39 -6.74
C LEU A 162 -7.47 10.42 -6.12
N THR A 163 -7.23 11.72 -6.34
CA THR A 163 -8.16 12.78 -5.90
C THR A 163 -9.54 12.54 -6.50
N GLY A 164 -9.61 12.25 -7.80
CA GLY A 164 -10.88 12.00 -8.46
C GLY A 164 -11.65 10.78 -7.94
N ILE A 165 -10.97 9.80 -7.33
CA ILE A 165 -11.55 8.57 -6.80
C ILE A 165 -11.94 8.73 -5.32
N PHE A 166 -11.02 9.23 -4.49
CA PHE A 166 -11.19 9.33 -3.05
C PHE A 166 -11.92 10.60 -2.60
N ALA A 167 -11.98 11.65 -3.42
CA ALA A 167 -12.77 12.83 -3.10
C ALA A 167 -14.26 12.55 -3.34
N VAL A 168 -15.04 12.57 -2.26
CA VAL A 168 -16.49 12.38 -2.30
C VAL A 168 -17.16 13.62 -2.93
N PRO A 169 -17.94 13.46 -4.02
CA PRO A 169 -18.59 14.58 -4.67
C PRO A 169 -19.63 15.25 -3.76
N GLU A 170 -19.76 16.56 -3.89
CA GLU A 170 -20.74 17.34 -3.13
C GLU A 170 -22.17 16.97 -3.56
N GLY A 171 -23.06 16.79 -2.57
CA GLY A 171 -24.46 16.48 -2.84
C GLY A 171 -24.73 15.06 -3.30
N HIS A 172 -23.81 14.11 -3.10
CA HIS A 172 -24.10 12.70 -3.35
C HIS A 172 -25.19 12.21 -2.39
N PRO A 173 -26.22 11.45 -2.85
CA PRO A 173 -27.36 11.07 -2.00
C PRO A 173 -26.99 10.30 -0.73
N LYS A 174 -25.90 9.52 -0.79
CA LYS A 174 -25.38 8.75 0.37
C LYS A 174 -24.32 9.52 1.18
N SER A 175 -23.96 10.74 0.77
CA SER A 175 -22.97 11.54 1.48
C SER A 175 -23.59 12.25 2.67
N LYS A 176 -22.87 12.27 3.79
CA LYS A 176 -23.20 13.06 4.98
C LYS A 176 -22.47 14.39 4.91
N PRO A 177 -23.06 15.49 5.44
CA PRO A 177 -22.49 16.84 5.32
C PRO A 177 -21.25 17.05 6.19
N PHE A 178 -20.99 16.18 7.17
CA PHE A 178 -19.88 16.31 8.11
C PHE A 178 -18.55 15.82 7.50
N VAL A 179 -17.47 16.43 7.95
CA VAL A 179 -16.09 16.05 7.64
C VAL A 179 -15.50 15.45 8.91
N ASP A 180 -15.25 14.14 8.90
CA ASP A 180 -14.88 13.38 10.09
C ASP A 180 -13.55 12.64 9.92
N HIS A 181 -13.06 12.50 8.68
CA HIS A 181 -11.88 11.71 8.40
C HIS A 181 -11.02 12.26 7.25
N VAL A 182 -9.79 11.75 7.18
CA VAL A 182 -8.74 12.13 6.22
C VAL A 182 -8.15 10.88 5.58
N HIS A 183 -8.17 10.84 4.25
CA HIS A 183 -7.37 9.94 3.44
C HIS A 183 -6.00 10.56 3.20
N SER A 184 -4.94 9.94 3.73
CA SER A 184 -3.57 10.44 3.64
C SER A 184 -2.75 9.59 2.68
N PHE A 185 -2.14 10.24 1.69
CA PHE A 185 -1.20 9.65 0.75
C PHE A 185 0.19 10.24 0.97
N ALA A 186 1.10 9.47 1.57
CA ALA A 186 2.47 9.88 1.84
C ALA A 186 3.46 9.15 0.91
N LEU A 187 4.43 9.86 0.35
CA LEU A 187 5.45 9.25 -0.50
C LEU A 187 6.69 8.94 0.35
N ASP A 188 7.11 7.68 0.37
CA ASP A 188 8.38 7.29 0.97
C ASP A 188 9.56 7.58 0.03
N ARG A 189 10.77 7.69 0.59
CA ARG A 189 12.02 7.90 -0.15
C ARG A 189 12.28 6.80 -1.18
N LEU A 190 11.75 5.60 -0.96
CA LEU A 190 11.83 4.46 -1.88
C LEU A 190 10.78 4.50 -3.02
N GLY A 191 10.02 5.58 -3.15
CA GLY A 191 9.00 5.75 -4.19
C GLY A 191 7.71 4.97 -3.95
N LYS A 192 7.47 4.53 -2.71
CA LYS A 192 6.23 3.85 -2.30
C LYS A 192 5.25 4.85 -1.73
N ILE A 193 3.99 4.75 -2.13
CA ILE A 193 2.91 5.61 -1.65
C ILE A 193 2.20 4.88 -0.52
N HIS A 194 2.29 5.38 0.70
CA HIS A 194 1.57 4.84 1.84
C HIS A 194 0.18 5.49 1.93
N TYR A 195 -0.85 4.66 1.86
CA TYR A 195 -2.22 5.05 2.15
C TYR A 195 -2.52 4.78 3.62
N ARG A 196 -3.00 5.82 4.31
CA ARG A 196 -3.48 5.75 5.69
C ARG A 196 -4.78 6.53 5.82
N HIS A 197 -5.59 6.13 6.79
CA HIS A 197 -6.89 6.72 7.02
C HIS A 197 -7.04 7.09 8.50
N TYR A 198 -7.36 8.36 8.73
CA TYR A 198 -7.40 8.98 10.06
C TYR A 198 -8.76 9.61 10.34
N GLN A 199 -9.25 9.45 11.55
CA GLN A 199 -10.34 10.22 12.12
C GLN A 199 -9.83 11.57 12.60
N ILE A 200 -10.64 12.61 12.43
CA ILE A 200 -10.42 13.94 12.99
C ILE A 200 -11.14 14.00 14.33
N VAL A 201 -10.37 14.06 15.42
CA VAL A 201 -10.91 14.24 16.77
C VAL A 201 -10.72 15.70 17.15
N ASN A 202 -11.83 16.40 17.37
CA ASN A 202 -11.79 17.75 17.90
C ASN A 202 -11.62 17.67 19.42
N ALA A 203 -10.58 18.34 19.94
CA ALA A 203 -10.28 18.34 21.38
C ALA A 203 -11.40 18.95 22.27
N GLN A 204 -12.44 19.54 21.66
CA GLN A 204 -13.57 20.18 22.36
C GLN A 204 -14.69 19.20 22.74
N ASP A 205 -14.72 17.98 22.18
CA ASP A 205 -15.82 17.03 22.42
C ASP A 205 -15.70 16.27 23.76
N GLY A 206 -14.68 16.59 24.58
CA GLY A 206 -14.40 15.94 25.87
C GLY A 206 -14.47 16.82 27.12
N ALA A 207 -14.66 18.14 27.00
CA ALA A 207 -14.78 19.04 28.16
C ALA A 207 -15.54 20.32 27.81
N ASP A 208 -16.49 20.68 28.69
CA ASP A 208 -17.38 21.85 28.72
C ASP A 208 -17.22 22.92 27.64
N GLY A 209 -18.35 23.19 26.98
CA GLY A 209 -18.50 24.20 25.95
C GLY A 209 -18.07 25.58 26.42
N GLY A 210 -17.28 26.26 25.59
CA GLY A 210 -17.05 27.69 25.74
C GLY A 210 -15.62 28.17 25.59
N ARG A 211 -14.90 27.76 24.54
CA ARG A 211 -13.88 28.60 23.88
C ARG A 211 -13.40 27.91 22.60
N ARG A 212 -13.68 28.52 21.45
CA ARG A 212 -12.98 28.23 20.19
C ARG A 212 -11.53 28.71 20.31
N SER A 213 -10.73 28.05 21.13
CA SER A 213 -9.28 28.17 21.00
C SER A 213 -8.87 27.30 19.80
N GLN A 214 -7.84 27.73 19.08
CA GLN A 214 -7.14 26.95 18.06
C GLN A 214 -6.41 25.74 18.68
N ALA A 215 -7.01 25.07 19.67
CA ALA A 215 -6.49 23.88 20.32
C ALA A 215 -6.59 22.70 19.36
N GLY A 216 -5.44 22.07 19.13
CA GLY A 216 -5.15 21.23 17.99
C GLY A 216 -6.14 20.10 17.77
N GLN A 217 -6.54 19.95 16.51
CA GLN A 217 -7.22 18.74 16.04
C GLN A 217 -6.26 17.57 16.14
N MET A 218 -6.69 16.48 16.76
CA MET A 218 -5.92 15.25 16.85
C MET A 218 -6.36 14.29 15.75
N LEU A 219 -5.40 13.58 15.15
CA LEU A 219 -5.69 12.53 14.18
C LEU A 219 -5.52 11.16 14.84
N VAL A 220 -6.57 10.35 14.82
CA VAL A 220 -6.55 8.97 15.32
C VAL A 220 -6.68 8.03 14.14
N GLU A 221 -5.81 7.02 14.04
CA GLU A 221 -5.84 6.12 12.90
C GLU A 221 -7.01 5.14 12.97
N VAL A 222 -7.69 4.92 11.83
CA VAL A 222 -8.84 4.00 11.69
C VAL A 222 -8.46 2.78 10.84
N GLY A 223 -7.74 3.00 9.74
CA GLY A 223 -7.49 2.01 8.70
C GLY A 223 -8.49 2.10 7.53
N PRO A 224 -8.30 1.35 6.43
CA PRO A 224 -7.28 0.33 6.22
C PRO A 224 -5.89 0.92 5.89
N ARG A 225 -4.85 0.08 5.95
CA ARG A 225 -3.48 0.45 5.54
C ARG A 225 -3.09 -0.29 4.27
N CYS A 226 -2.48 0.41 3.32
CA CYS A 226 -1.81 -0.25 2.19
C CYS A 226 -0.67 0.61 1.64
N SER A 227 0.25 -0.03 0.92
CA SER A 227 1.35 0.63 0.22
C SER A 227 1.21 0.41 -1.28
N LEU A 228 1.15 1.49 -2.05
CA LEU A 228 0.98 1.48 -3.50
C LEU A 228 2.32 1.81 -4.15
N THR A 229 2.77 0.96 -5.06
CA THR A 229 3.93 1.26 -5.92
C THR A 229 3.44 1.44 -7.34
N VAL A 230 3.67 2.61 -7.95
CA VAL A 230 3.30 2.86 -9.35
C VAL A 230 4.10 1.92 -10.25
N MET A 231 3.41 1.14 -11.09
CA MET A 231 4.06 0.25 -12.07
C MET A 231 4.09 0.90 -13.44
N ARG A 232 2.90 1.23 -13.96
CA ARG A 232 2.71 1.77 -15.30
C ARG A 232 1.52 2.72 -15.32
N ILE A 233 1.58 3.70 -16.21
CA ILE A 233 0.49 4.62 -16.51
C ILE A 233 0.16 4.45 -17.99
N PHE A 234 -1.12 4.30 -18.28
CA PHE A 234 -1.67 4.18 -19.61
C PHE A 234 -2.48 5.42 -19.95
N ASP A 235 -2.44 5.78 -21.23
CA ASP A 235 -3.21 6.92 -21.76
C ASP A 235 -4.71 6.62 -21.80
N GLY A 236 -5.08 5.40 -22.18
CA GLY A 236 -6.47 4.97 -22.33
C GLY A 236 -7.12 4.42 -21.05
N PRO A 237 -8.43 4.06 -21.15
CA PRO A 237 -9.14 3.36 -20.08
C PRO A 237 -8.65 1.90 -20.01
N PHE A 238 -7.98 1.52 -18.92
CA PHE A 238 -7.51 0.16 -18.65
C PHE A 238 -6.63 -0.50 -19.74
N GLY A 239 -6.09 0.32 -20.65
CA GLY A 239 -5.28 -0.10 -21.79
C GLY A 239 -4.72 1.11 -22.55
N GLY A 240 -4.21 0.88 -23.76
CA GLY A 240 -3.61 1.92 -24.60
C GLY A 240 -2.10 2.11 -24.40
N PRO A 241 -1.50 3.13 -25.04
CA PRO A 241 -0.06 3.36 -24.99
C PRO A 241 0.40 3.70 -23.57
N THR A 242 1.61 3.23 -23.22
CA THR A 242 2.19 3.47 -21.90
C THR A 242 2.84 4.85 -21.86
N LEU A 243 2.31 5.74 -21.04
CA LEU A 243 2.86 7.08 -20.79
C LEU A 243 4.05 7.05 -19.84
N TYR A 244 4.02 6.15 -18.87
CA TYR A 244 5.08 6.01 -17.88
C TYR A 244 5.23 4.55 -17.45
N ALA A 245 6.48 4.11 -17.31
CA ALA A 245 6.83 2.82 -16.74
C ALA A 245 7.90 3.01 -15.67
N ASN A 246 7.64 2.49 -14.48
CA ASN A 246 8.59 2.56 -13.38
C ASN A 246 9.72 1.55 -13.59
N SER A 247 10.93 2.05 -13.85
CA SER A 247 12.14 1.22 -14.01
C SER A 247 12.59 0.55 -12.71
N GLY A 248 12.30 1.15 -11.55
CA GLY A 248 12.61 0.60 -10.23
C GLY A 248 11.66 -0.50 -9.77
N PHE A 249 10.57 -0.76 -10.51
CA PHE A 249 9.60 -1.78 -10.13
C PHE A 249 10.06 -3.18 -10.55
N VAL A 250 10.28 -4.05 -9.56
CA VAL A 250 10.55 -5.48 -9.78
C VAL A 250 9.30 -6.28 -9.41
N SER A 251 8.82 -7.11 -10.34
CA SER A 251 7.63 -7.94 -10.09
C SER A 251 7.89 -9.01 -9.00
N PRO A 252 6.90 -9.33 -8.15
CA PRO A 252 7.03 -10.41 -7.15
C PRO A 252 7.38 -11.76 -7.77
N ASN A 253 6.94 -12.01 -9.01
CA ASN A 253 7.30 -13.21 -9.75
C ASN A 253 8.79 -13.29 -10.04
N HIS A 254 9.40 -12.17 -10.44
CA HIS A 254 10.83 -12.10 -10.67
C HIS A 254 11.61 -12.30 -9.37
N VAL A 255 11.17 -11.68 -8.26
CA VAL A 255 11.77 -11.90 -6.93
C VAL A 255 11.68 -13.37 -6.52
N ARG A 256 10.51 -14.01 -6.67
CA ARG A 256 10.34 -15.44 -6.35
C ARG A 256 11.20 -16.35 -7.22
N ALA A 257 11.32 -16.04 -8.52
CA ALA A 257 12.18 -16.78 -9.44
C ALA A 257 13.66 -16.67 -9.04
N GLU A 258 14.11 -15.47 -8.69
CA GLU A 258 15.48 -15.21 -8.25
C GLU A 258 15.81 -15.94 -6.93
N VAL A 259 14.89 -15.93 -5.96
CA VAL A 259 15.06 -16.69 -4.70
C VAL A 259 15.16 -18.18 -4.97
N ARG A 260 14.31 -18.72 -5.86
CA ARG A 260 14.38 -20.14 -6.27
C ARG A 260 15.70 -20.46 -6.97
N ARG A 261 16.17 -19.61 -7.88
CA ARG A 261 17.45 -19.76 -8.57
C ARG A 261 18.62 -19.80 -7.59
N ARG A 262 18.70 -18.83 -6.67
CA ARG A 262 19.75 -18.79 -5.62
C ARG A 262 19.74 -20.03 -4.73
N THR A 263 18.55 -20.54 -4.40
CA THR A 263 18.40 -21.75 -3.59
C THR A 263 18.86 -22.99 -4.37
N GLY A 264 18.51 -23.08 -5.65
CA GLY A 264 18.98 -24.12 -6.56
C GLY A 264 20.51 -24.11 -6.73
N GLU A 265 21.12 -22.94 -6.87
CA GLU A 265 22.58 -22.79 -6.96
C GLU A 265 23.29 -23.24 -5.68
N ARG A 266 22.76 -22.89 -4.51
CA ARG A 266 23.29 -23.37 -3.22
C ARG A 266 23.20 -24.89 -3.13
N TYR A 267 22.08 -25.47 -3.58
CA TYR A 267 21.90 -26.92 -3.59
C TYR A 267 22.88 -27.61 -4.55
N ALA A 268 23.06 -27.08 -5.77
CA ALA A 268 24.04 -27.58 -6.74
C ALA A 268 25.48 -27.50 -6.20
N LYS A 269 25.84 -26.40 -5.53
CA LYS A 269 27.14 -26.26 -4.84
C LYS A 269 27.32 -27.32 -3.73
N LYS A 270 26.26 -27.64 -2.98
CA LYS A 270 26.30 -28.70 -1.96
C LYS A 270 26.49 -30.08 -2.57
N ILE A 271 25.83 -30.37 -3.69
CA ILE A 271 25.99 -31.65 -4.40
C ILE A 271 27.41 -31.79 -4.95
N THR A 272 27.91 -30.77 -5.63
CA THR A 272 29.27 -30.77 -6.20
C THR A 272 30.33 -30.89 -5.11
N ALA A 273 30.18 -30.19 -3.98
CA ALA A 273 31.07 -30.34 -2.82
C ALA A 273 31.03 -31.76 -2.22
N ARG A 274 29.84 -32.37 -2.08
CA ARG A 274 29.70 -33.76 -1.62
C ARG A 274 30.32 -34.76 -2.59
N ALA A 275 30.15 -34.55 -3.89
CA ALA A 275 30.76 -35.39 -4.93
C ALA A 275 32.30 -35.25 -4.92
N ALA A 276 32.82 -34.03 -4.77
CA ALA A 276 34.26 -33.79 -4.63
C ALA A 276 34.83 -34.42 -3.35
N MET A 277 34.10 -34.33 -2.22
CA MET A 277 34.48 -35.00 -0.97
C MET A 277 34.49 -36.52 -1.14
N ARG A 278 33.47 -37.11 -1.77
CA ARG A 278 33.44 -38.55 -2.08
C ARG A 278 34.61 -38.96 -2.96
N LYS A 279 34.93 -38.18 -4.01
CA LYS A 279 36.11 -38.43 -4.85
C LYS A 279 37.41 -38.31 -4.06
N ARG A 280 37.53 -37.34 -3.15
CA ARG A 280 38.68 -37.23 -2.25
C ARG A 280 38.77 -38.42 -1.30
N HIS A 281 37.68 -38.90 -0.73
CA HIS A 281 37.68 -40.09 0.11
C HIS A 281 37.99 -41.38 -0.68
N ALA A 282 37.55 -41.48 -1.93
CA ALA A 282 37.80 -42.64 -2.78
C ALA A 282 39.20 -42.64 -3.42
N GLY A 283 39.75 -41.46 -3.73
CA GLY A 283 41.08 -41.27 -4.32
C GLY A 283 42.18 -41.01 -3.29
N ALA A 284 41.82 -40.70 -2.04
CA ALA A 284 42.74 -40.82 -0.92
C ALA A 284 42.87 -42.30 -0.62
N ASP A 285 43.86 -42.92 -1.23
CA ASP A 285 44.52 -44.10 -0.69
C ASP A 285 45.08 -43.67 0.68
N ARG A 286 44.20 -43.65 1.70
CA ARG A 286 44.57 -43.52 3.12
C ARG A 286 45.25 -44.81 3.56
N ARG A 287 46.26 -45.26 2.80
CA ARG A 287 47.35 -46.04 3.35
C ARG A 287 48.05 -45.09 4.31
N LEU A 288 47.51 -45.01 5.52
CA LEU A 288 48.30 -44.59 6.66
C LEU A 288 49.60 -45.40 6.58
N PRO A 289 50.77 -44.79 6.81
CA PRO A 289 52.02 -45.54 6.92
C PRO A 289 51.75 -46.75 7.83
N ARG A 290 52.21 -47.94 7.41
CA ARG A 290 52.00 -49.15 8.20
C ARG A 290 52.54 -48.88 9.60
N ASP A 291 51.68 -49.02 10.60
CA ASP A 291 52.04 -48.83 12.00
C ASP A 291 53.02 -49.94 12.39
N GLU A 292 54.25 -49.54 12.74
CA GLU A 292 55.36 -50.46 13.03
C GLU A 292 55.14 -51.26 14.32
N LEU A 293 54.25 -50.81 15.21
CA LEU A 293 53.93 -51.46 16.50
C LEU A 293 52.61 -52.25 16.48
N ALA A 294 51.94 -52.35 15.33
CA ALA A 294 50.62 -52.98 15.20
C ALA A 294 50.58 -54.47 15.61
N ASP A 295 51.74 -55.13 15.65
CA ASP A 295 51.87 -56.56 15.92
C ASP A 295 52.33 -56.87 17.37
N VAL A 296 52.57 -55.85 18.21
CA VAL A 296 53.17 -56.00 19.56
C VAL A 296 52.20 -56.58 20.62
N PHE A 297 50.89 -56.44 20.42
CA PHE A 297 49.87 -56.86 21.41
C PHE A 297 48.97 -57.99 20.91
N ARG A 298 49.37 -58.71 19.86
CA ARG A 298 48.66 -59.94 19.47
C ARG A 298 49.19 -61.06 20.37
N GLU A 299 48.42 -61.42 21.39
CA GLU A 299 48.65 -62.64 22.16
C GLU A 299 48.60 -63.83 21.20
N GLU A 300 49.69 -64.60 21.12
CA GLU A 300 49.68 -65.87 20.39
C GLU A 300 48.76 -66.86 21.13
N PRO A 301 47.93 -67.64 20.42
CA PRO A 301 47.11 -68.65 21.08
C PRO A 301 48.02 -69.76 21.65
N ASP A 302 47.92 -70.02 22.95
CA ASP A 302 48.65 -71.08 23.66
C ASP A 302 48.37 -72.46 23.03
N GLU A 303 49.32 -73.02 22.27
CA GLU A 303 49.27 -74.37 21.70
C GLU A 303 49.68 -75.48 22.70
N HIS A 304 49.33 -75.35 23.98
CA HIS A 304 49.67 -76.36 25.00
C HIS A 304 48.51 -76.71 25.93
N MET A 305 47.48 -77.37 25.40
CA MET A 305 46.58 -78.25 26.16
C MET A 305 46.01 -79.35 25.25
N GLU A 306 46.86 -80.23 24.71
CA GLU A 306 46.43 -81.56 24.24
C GLU A 306 47.27 -82.63 24.96
N GLY A 307 46.61 -83.35 25.88
CA GLY A 307 47.15 -84.52 26.56
C GLY A 307 46.81 -84.52 28.04
N LEU A 308 46.19 -85.62 28.50
CA LEU A 308 45.63 -85.91 29.84
C LEU A 308 44.14 -85.49 29.91
N ASP A 309 43.15 -86.39 29.88
CA ASP A 309 43.08 -87.70 30.53
C ASP A 309 42.17 -88.69 29.77
N GLU A 310 42.52 -89.98 29.94
CA GLU A 310 41.70 -91.18 29.69
C GLU A 310 40.48 -91.26 30.62
#